data_AF-A0A7S2X7W4-F1
#
_entry.id   AF-A0A7S2X7W4-F1
#
_cell.length_a   1.000
_cell.length_b   1.000
_cell.length_c   1.000
_cell.angle_alpha   90.00
_cell.angle_beta   90.00
_cell.angle_gamma   90.00
#
_symmetry.space_group_name_H-M   'P 1'
#
loop_
_entity.id
_entity.type
_entity.pdbx_description
1 polymer ?
#
loop_
_entity_poly.entity_id
_entity_poly.type
_entity_poly.pdbx_seq_one_letter_code
_entity_poly.pdbx_strand_id
1 'polypeptide(L)'
;MTPLLIKTDRMLAEEAAKHGIKLILGGHDHDKYQEEKNGTTIVKSGYDAIEATVSTITFPSEPVKREAKEGDWILSHDVKVEILNVSKVEADSKKYEKILKLVQEGKEKLSALGSVVLIPPNEEGKQLLSSKDPRNKQCTIGRLFCDILKKFFEADAGLITGGKIRNKSDYPKGLTVTDVGSELPFRDNFTYMVTMTAKELEETLAFSWKQKKGSGGFLQYDNGVTFDETKLQLTHVANQPLDREKMDSTEFKVVMPISILNGMDGISPLIPIGQRNKTKDVPLDHLMLMQDVVTKVCVLSQWNSLELSCKDFHAADKNNDKKIQRHEFIEYMQKAHPKVGCGIIDLFWEALDDDNSGTLEMEEFVRKIGNSPSSMIA
;
A
#
# COMPACT_ATOMS: atom_id res chain seq x y z
N MET A 1 2.83 16.31 -22.36
CA MET A 1 2.78 15.08 -21.55
C MET A 1 1.84 15.32 -20.38
N THR A 2 1.09 14.32 -19.96
CA THR A 2 0.05 14.48 -18.95
C THR A 2 -0.04 13.27 -18.01
N PRO A 3 -0.26 13.46 -16.70
CA PRO A 3 -0.63 12.40 -15.78
C PRO A 3 -2.16 12.37 -15.56
N LEU A 4 -2.94 12.52 -16.63
CA LEU A 4 -4.39 12.67 -16.54
C LEU A 4 -5.10 11.37 -16.92
N LEU A 5 -6.34 11.17 -16.45
CA LEU A 5 -7.21 10.08 -16.93
C LEU A 5 -7.46 10.20 -18.44
N ILE A 6 -7.72 9.07 -19.11
CA ILE A 6 -7.94 9.01 -20.56
C ILE A 6 -9.10 9.91 -21.01
N LYS A 7 -10.14 10.04 -20.18
CA LYS A 7 -11.27 10.96 -20.46
C LYS A 7 -10.80 12.41 -20.58
N THR A 8 -9.89 12.84 -19.71
CA THR A 8 -9.36 14.20 -19.71
C THR A 8 -8.36 14.40 -20.85
N ASP A 9 -7.53 13.39 -21.15
CA ASP A 9 -6.64 13.45 -22.32
C ASP A 9 -7.43 13.54 -23.64
N ARG A 10 -8.58 12.88 -23.74
CA ARG A 10 -9.50 13.02 -24.88
C ARG A 10 -10.06 14.42 -25.04
N MET A 11 -10.31 15.13 -23.93
CA MET A 11 -10.74 16.53 -23.98
C MET A 11 -9.57 17.43 -24.36
N LEU A 12 -8.39 17.17 -23.79
CA LEU A 12 -7.16 17.90 -24.14
C LEU A 12 -6.81 17.73 -25.61
N ALA A 13 -6.99 16.55 -26.20
CA ALA A 13 -6.72 16.28 -27.61
C ALA A 13 -7.56 17.13 -28.56
N GLU A 14 -8.81 17.42 -28.19
CA GLU A 14 -9.69 18.30 -28.98
C GLU A 14 -9.17 19.73 -29.02
N GLU A 15 -8.65 20.23 -27.89
CA GLU A 15 -8.06 21.57 -27.83
C GLU A 15 -6.67 21.58 -28.48
N ALA A 16 -5.83 20.59 -28.18
CA ALA A 16 -4.49 20.41 -28.73
C ALA A 16 -4.49 20.41 -30.27
N ALA A 17 -5.48 19.78 -30.89
CA ALA A 17 -5.65 19.76 -32.35
C ALA A 17 -5.80 21.18 -32.95
N LYS A 18 -6.50 22.09 -32.25
CA LYS A 18 -6.68 23.49 -32.71
C LYS A 18 -5.36 24.26 -32.72
N HIS A 19 -4.42 23.87 -31.85
CA HIS A 19 -3.08 24.46 -31.74
C HIS A 19 -2.01 23.65 -32.50
N GLY A 20 -2.40 22.67 -33.33
CA GLY A 20 -1.48 21.88 -34.14
C GLY A 20 -0.62 20.88 -33.36
N ILE A 21 -0.96 20.58 -32.11
CA ILE A 21 -0.28 19.57 -31.29
C ILE A 21 -0.75 18.19 -31.73
N LYS A 22 0.15 17.37 -32.29
CA LYS A 22 -0.18 16.04 -32.83
C LYS A 22 0.05 14.86 -31.88
N LEU A 23 0.62 15.07 -30.69
CA LEU A 23 0.96 14.00 -29.76
C LEU A 23 0.71 14.37 -28.30
N ILE A 24 -0.01 13.51 -27.59
CA ILE A 24 -0.17 13.52 -26.13
C ILE A 24 0.41 12.22 -25.58
N LEU A 25 1.51 12.35 -24.83
CA LEU A 25 2.02 11.28 -23.98
C LEU A 25 1.29 11.34 -22.64
N GLY A 26 0.35 10.42 -22.42
CA GLY A 26 -0.49 10.37 -21.23
C GLY A 26 -0.06 9.32 -20.21
N GLY A 27 -0.73 9.30 -19.05
CA GLY A 27 -0.45 8.37 -17.96
C GLY A 27 -1.66 8.12 -17.05
N HIS A 28 -1.43 7.73 -15.80
CA HIS A 28 -2.42 7.60 -14.72
C HIS A 28 -3.42 6.42 -14.79
N ASP A 29 -4.01 6.08 -15.94
CA ASP A 29 -5.02 4.99 -16.03
C ASP A 29 -4.45 3.57 -15.85
N HIS A 30 -3.13 3.42 -15.95
CA HIS A 30 -2.42 2.13 -15.97
C HIS A 30 -2.77 1.20 -17.15
N ASP A 31 -3.75 1.50 -18.01
CA ASP A 31 -3.95 0.72 -19.23
C ASP A 31 -3.09 1.25 -20.39
N LYS A 32 -2.88 0.36 -21.37
CA LYS A 32 -2.35 0.75 -22.67
C LYS A 32 -3.43 1.48 -23.46
N TYR A 33 -3.09 2.65 -23.98
CA TYR A 33 -3.90 3.37 -24.94
C TYR A 33 -3.05 3.80 -26.12
N GLN A 34 -3.61 3.65 -27.33
CA GLN A 34 -3.10 4.27 -28.54
C GLN A 34 -4.31 4.62 -29.39
N GLU A 35 -4.69 5.89 -29.39
CA GLU A 35 -5.85 6.39 -30.13
C GLU A 35 -5.52 7.71 -30.81
N GLU A 36 -6.10 7.96 -31.99
CA GLU A 36 -6.02 9.25 -32.66
C GLU A 36 -7.35 9.98 -32.51
N LYS A 37 -7.29 11.26 -32.13
CA LYS A 37 -8.46 12.13 -32.01
C LYS A 37 -8.17 13.49 -32.62
N ASN A 38 -8.91 13.85 -33.66
CA ASN A 38 -8.80 15.12 -34.38
C ASN A 38 -7.36 15.45 -34.86
N GLY A 39 -6.62 14.44 -35.31
CA GLY A 39 -5.21 14.60 -35.74
C GLY A 39 -4.20 14.68 -34.59
N THR A 40 -4.63 14.47 -33.35
CA THR A 40 -3.78 14.32 -32.17
C THR A 40 -3.75 12.86 -31.74
N THR A 41 -2.58 12.21 -31.78
CA THR A 41 -2.39 10.88 -31.22
C THR A 41 -2.23 10.96 -29.70
N ILE A 42 -3.04 10.21 -28.95
CA ILE A 42 -2.91 9.99 -27.51
C ILE A 42 -2.29 8.60 -27.32
N VAL A 43 -1.22 8.52 -26.54
CA VAL A 43 -0.56 7.25 -26.22
C VAL A 43 -0.23 7.13 -24.73
N LYS A 44 -0.46 5.94 -24.18
CA LYS A 44 -0.12 5.55 -22.80
C LYS A 44 0.51 4.16 -22.80
N SER A 45 1.65 4.02 -22.12
CA SER A 45 2.46 2.78 -22.08
C SER A 45 2.04 1.79 -20.98
N GLY A 46 0.83 1.90 -20.43
CA GLY A 46 0.42 1.09 -19.28
C GLY A 46 1.22 1.42 -18.00
N TYR A 47 1.76 0.40 -17.35
CA TYR A 47 2.41 0.50 -16.03
C TYR A 47 3.59 -0.49 -15.88
N ASP A 48 4.37 -0.32 -14.80
CA ASP A 48 5.52 -1.16 -14.40
C ASP A 48 6.60 -1.38 -15.48
N ALA A 49 6.69 -0.46 -16.44
CA ALA A 49 7.63 -0.53 -17.56
C ALA A 49 7.56 -1.85 -18.36
N ILE A 50 6.41 -2.53 -18.33
CA ILE A 50 6.16 -3.73 -19.15
C ILE A 50 6.17 -3.34 -20.63
N GLU A 51 5.64 -2.15 -20.93
CA GLU A 51 5.60 -1.57 -22.25
C GLU A 51 6.31 -0.20 -22.27
N ALA A 52 6.94 0.12 -23.39
CA ALA A 52 7.58 1.40 -23.65
C ALA A 52 7.02 2.00 -24.93
N THR A 53 6.55 3.24 -24.87
CA THR A 53 6.17 4.00 -26.06
C THR A 53 7.41 4.60 -26.70
N VAL A 54 7.58 4.33 -27.99
CA VAL A 54 8.57 4.98 -28.85
C VAL A 54 7.82 5.89 -29.82
N SER A 55 8.12 7.18 -29.74
CA SER A 55 7.52 8.20 -30.60
C SER A 55 8.59 8.82 -31.50
N THR A 56 8.42 8.70 -32.81
CA THR A 56 9.25 9.39 -33.81
C THR A 56 8.48 10.62 -34.29
N ILE A 57 9.04 11.80 -34.04
CA ILE A 57 8.50 13.07 -34.54
C ILE A 57 9.41 13.53 -35.70
N THR A 58 8.84 13.61 -36.89
CA THR A 58 9.56 14.01 -38.11
C THR A 58 9.22 15.44 -38.45
N PHE A 59 10.25 16.26 -38.61
CA PHE A 59 10.14 17.67 -38.96
C PHE A 59 10.46 17.84 -40.45
N PRO A 60 9.60 18.49 -41.24
CA PRO A 60 9.95 18.85 -42.60
C PRO A 60 11.09 19.85 -42.55
N SER A 61 12.01 19.72 -43.50
CA SER A 61 13.16 20.61 -43.63
C SER A 61 12.77 22.06 -43.96
N GLU A 62 11.54 22.28 -44.45
CA GLU A 62 10.99 23.60 -44.76
C GLU A 62 9.62 23.79 -44.07
N PRO A 63 9.31 24.98 -43.54
CA PRO A 63 8.01 25.27 -42.94
C PRO A 63 6.89 25.11 -43.98
N VAL A 64 5.82 24.40 -43.64
CA VAL A 64 4.66 24.26 -44.54
C VAL A 64 3.70 25.42 -44.34
N LYS A 65 3.49 26.18 -45.40
CA LYS A 65 2.57 27.32 -45.43
C LYS A 65 1.13 26.79 -45.39
N ARG A 66 0.42 26.97 -44.27
CA ARG A 66 -1.05 26.87 -44.26
C ARG A 66 -1.63 28.21 -44.68
N GLU A 67 -2.71 28.20 -45.46
CA GLU A 67 -3.53 29.38 -45.74
C GLU A 67 -4.26 29.85 -44.46
N ALA A 68 -3.50 30.36 -43.49
CA ALA A 68 -4.04 31.08 -42.35
C ALA A 68 -3.34 32.45 -42.28
N LYS A 69 -3.99 33.40 -41.62
CA LYS A 69 -3.66 34.84 -41.64
C LYS A 69 -2.18 35.12 -41.37
N GLU A 70 -1.72 36.23 -41.93
CA GLU A 70 -0.34 36.73 -41.82
C GLU A 70 0.19 36.66 -40.37
N GLY A 71 1.17 35.79 -40.13
CA GLY A 71 1.77 35.53 -38.81
C GLY A 71 1.78 34.06 -38.37
N ASP A 72 0.92 33.21 -38.94
CA ASP A 72 0.82 31.79 -38.56
C ASP A 72 1.82 30.91 -39.32
N TRP A 73 2.99 30.68 -38.75
CA TRP A 73 3.91 29.63 -39.19
C TRP A 73 3.66 28.36 -38.37
N ILE A 74 3.19 27.29 -39.02
CA ILE A 74 3.10 25.97 -38.38
C ILE A 74 4.12 25.07 -39.06
N LEU A 75 5.11 24.60 -38.28
CA LEU A 75 5.94 23.50 -38.72
C LEU A 75 5.06 22.23 -38.75
N SER A 76 4.81 21.66 -39.92
CA SER A 76 3.97 20.48 -40.06
C SER A 76 4.76 19.22 -39.70
N HIS A 77 4.68 18.74 -38.47
CA HIS A 77 5.38 17.52 -38.07
C HIS A 77 4.56 16.27 -38.32
N ASP A 78 5.19 15.16 -38.63
CA ASP A 78 4.52 13.85 -38.60
C ASP A 78 4.93 13.08 -37.35
N VAL A 79 3.97 12.38 -36.76
CA VAL A 79 4.17 11.60 -35.55
C VAL A 79 3.87 10.15 -35.86
N LYS A 80 4.88 9.30 -35.66
CA LYS A 80 4.71 7.84 -35.64
C LYS A 80 4.90 7.37 -34.20
N VAL A 81 3.98 6.53 -33.74
CA VAL A 81 4.01 5.98 -32.39
C VAL A 81 3.93 4.46 -32.45
N GLU A 82 4.80 3.81 -31.70
CA GLU A 82 4.77 2.37 -31.47
C GLU A 82 4.90 2.07 -29.97
N ILE A 83 4.25 1.00 -29.53
CA ILE A 83 4.37 0.50 -28.16
C ILE A 83 5.10 -0.83 -28.21
N LEU A 84 6.27 -0.87 -27.59
CA LEU A 84 7.14 -2.03 -27.51
C LEU A 84 6.94 -2.74 -26.18
N ASN A 85 6.92 -4.08 -26.20
CA ASN A 85 7.02 -4.85 -24.97
C ASN A 85 8.49 -4.91 -24.56
N VAL A 86 8.83 -4.34 -23.40
CA VAL A 86 10.21 -4.18 -22.94
C VAL A 86 10.92 -5.52 -22.76
N SER A 87 10.19 -6.59 -22.39
CA SER A 87 10.77 -7.93 -22.23
C SER A 87 11.29 -8.55 -23.53
N LYS A 88 10.90 -8.01 -24.68
CA LYS A 88 11.38 -8.47 -26.00
C LYS A 88 12.64 -7.73 -26.45
N VAL A 89 13.07 -6.70 -25.73
CA VAL A 89 14.29 -5.95 -26.05
C VAL A 89 15.46 -6.60 -25.33
N GLU A 90 16.51 -6.95 -26.07
CA GLU A 90 17.71 -7.54 -25.49
C GLU A 90 18.41 -6.54 -24.56
N ALA A 91 18.66 -6.96 -23.32
CA ALA A 91 19.30 -6.11 -22.32
C ALA A 91 20.82 -6.03 -22.56
N ASP A 92 21.35 -4.82 -22.74
CA ASP A 92 22.80 -4.59 -22.81
C ASP A 92 23.42 -4.58 -21.40
N SER A 93 23.62 -5.78 -20.84
CA SER A 93 24.13 -5.95 -19.49
C SER A 93 25.53 -5.34 -19.30
N LYS A 94 26.34 -5.26 -20.35
CA LYS A 94 27.69 -4.66 -20.29
C LYS A 94 27.62 -3.15 -20.18
N LYS A 95 26.77 -2.49 -20.97
CA LYS A 95 26.58 -1.04 -20.91
C LYS A 95 26.05 -0.57 -19.55
N TYR A 96 25.22 -1.39 -18.90
CA TYR A 96 24.57 -1.05 -17.62
C TYR A 96 25.15 -1.78 -16.40
N GLU A 97 26.35 -2.38 -16.50
CA GLU A 97 26.98 -3.18 -15.44
C GLU A 97 27.03 -2.45 -14.09
N LYS A 98 27.39 -1.17 -14.08
CA LYS A 98 27.43 -0.35 -12.85
C LYS A 98 26.06 -0.21 -12.19
N ILE A 99 24.99 -0.04 -12.98
CA ILE A 99 23.62 0.08 -12.47
C ILE A 99 23.18 -1.27 -11.92
N LEU A 100 23.45 -2.37 -12.64
CA LEU A 100 23.14 -3.72 -12.18
C LEU A 100 23.84 -4.04 -10.84
N LYS A 101 25.10 -3.62 -10.68
CA LYS A 101 25.83 -3.77 -9.42
C LYS A 101 25.17 -2.99 -8.28
N LEU A 102 24.78 -1.73 -8.50
CA LEU A 102 24.08 -0.93 -7.49
C LEU A 102 22.71 -1.54 -7.12
N VAL A 103 21.96 -2.03 -8.11
CA VAL A 103 20.70 -2.75 -7.87
C VAL A 103 20.94 -4.00 -7.04
N GLN A 104 21.99 -4.75 -7.33
CA GLN A 104 22.36 -5.95 -6.58
C GLN A 104 22.78 -5.64 -5.14
N GLU A 105 23.64 -4.65 -4.92
CA GLU A 105 24.02 -4.17 -3.58
C GLU A 105 22.79 -3.69 -2.78
N GLY A 106 21.85 -2.99 -3.44
CA GLY A 106 20.57 -2.60 -2.84
C GLY A 106 19.72 -3.80 -2.45
N LYS A 107 19.62 -4.82 -3.32
CA LYS A 107 18.90 -6.08 -3.04
C LYS A 107 19.52 -6.84 -1.88
N GLU A 108 20.85 -6.86 -1.75
CA GLU A 108 21.54 -7.53 -0.64
C GLU A 108 21.25 -6.85 0.69
N LYS A 109 21.31 -5.51 0.74
CA LYS A 109 20.93 -4.72 1.93
C LYS A 109 19.47 -4.93 2.30
N LEU A 110 18.57 -4.92 1.31
CA LEU A 110 17.16 -5.20 1.52
C LEU A 110 16.92 -6.65 1.96
N SER A 111 17.67 -7.61 1.44
CA SER A 111 17.56 -9.02 1.84
C SER A 111 18.01 -9.25 3.28
N ALA A 112 19.04 -8.54 3.73
CA ALA A 112 19.53 -8.61 5.11
C ALA A 112 18.53 -8.02 6.13
N LEU A 113 17.83 -6.94 5.76
CA LEU A 113 16.78 -6.32 6.59
C LEU A 113 15.39 -6.96 6.41
N GLY A 114 15.15 -7.55 5.23
CA GLY A 114 13.86 -7.98 4.71
C GLY A 114 13.55 -9.45 4.87
N SER A 115 14.48 -10.26 5.39
CA SER A 115 14.23 -11.66 5.72
C SER A 115 13.33 -11.85 6.95
N VAL A 116 12.98 -10.76 7.63
CA VAL A 116 12.09 -10.76 8.79
C VAL A 116 10.67 -11.09 8.33
N VAL A 117 10.23 -12.31 8.61
CA VAL A 117 8.86 -12.77 8.34
C VAL A 117 7.94 -12.19 9.42
N LEU A 118 7.04 -11.29 9.01
CA LEU A 118 6.04 -10.64 9.86
C LEU A 118 4.79 -11.50 10.03
N ILE A 119 4.39 -12.21 8.98
CA ILE A 119 3.29 -13.16 9.02
C ILE A 119 3.80 -14.47 8.44
N PRO A 120 3.79 -15.57 9.20
CA PRO A 120 4.30 -16.85 8.73
C PRO A 120 3.48 -17.36 7.54
N PRO A 121 4.03 -18.32 6.75
CA PRO A 121 3.28 -18.99 5.70
C PRO A 121 1.96 -19.55 6.23
N ASN A 122 0.95 -19.55 5.35
CA ASN A 122 -0.32 -20.16 5.69
C ASN A 122 -0.14 -21.64 6.02
N GLU A 123 -0.72 -22.04 7.14
CA GLU A 123 -0.97 -23.45 7.44
C GLU A 123 -2.05 -23.99 6.51
N GLU A 124 -2.05 -25.31 6.25
CA GLU A 124 -3.06 -25.96 5.42
C GLU A 124 -4.48 -25.58 5.87
N GLY A 125 -5.29 -25.08 4.93
CA GLY A 125 -6.67 -24.62 5.19
C GLY A 125 -6.85 -23.12 5.44
N LYS A 126 -5.78 -22.33 5.62
CA LYS A 126 -5.87 -20.85 5.71
C LYS A 126 -5.87 -20.19 4.32
N GLN A 127 -6.69 -19.14 4.15
CA GLN A 127 -6.86 -18.42 2.88
C GLN A 127 -5.57 -17.72 2.45
N LEU A 128 -5.09 -17.98 1.22
CA LEU A 128 -3.88 -17.39 0.65
C LEU A 128 -3.85 -15.86 0.78
N LEU A 129 -2.76 -15.32 1.33
CA LEU A 129 -2.47 -13.89 1.29
C LEU A 129 -2.13 -13.48 -0.16
N SER A 130 -2.90 -12.55 -0.70
CA SER A 130 -2.79 -12.06 -2.06
C SER A 130 -3.22 -10.59 -2.13
N SER A 131 -2.45 -9.79 -2.85
CA SER A 131 -2.78 -8.42 -3.22
C SER A 131 -3.13 -8.29 -4.70
N LYS A 132 -3.46 -9.40 -5.36
CA LYS A 132 -3.90 -9.36 -6.76
C LYS A 132 -5.24 -8.63 -6.87
N ASP A 133 -5.26 -7.71 -7.83
CA ASP A 133 -6.46 -6.99 -8.25
C ASP A 133 -7.15 -6.13 -7.17
N PRO A 134 -6.40 -5.37 -6.34
CA PRO A 134 -6.94 -4.67 -5.18
C PRO A 134 -7.83 -3.48 -5.57
N ARG A 135 -7.87 -3.14 -6.86
CA ARG A 135 -8.63 -2.02 -7.44
C ARG A 135 -10.01 -2.43 -7.98
N ASN A 136 -10.25 -3.73 -8.15
CA ASN A 136 -11.50 -4.22 -8.73
C ASN A 136 -12.30 -5.08 -7.75
N LYS A 137 -11.66 -5.68 -6.74
CA LYS A 137 -12.29 -6.56 -5.75
C LYS A 137 -11.57 -6.54 -4.41
N GLN A 138 -12.25 -7.04 -3.39
CA GLN A 138 -11.64 -7.31 -2.10
C GLN A 138 -10.52 -8.35 -2.26
N CYS A 139 -9.34 -8.06 -1.71
CA CYS A 139 -8.20 -8.96 -1.64
C CYS A 139 -7.84 -9.27 -0.17
N THR A 140 -7.11 -10.35 0.08
CA THR A 140 -6.81 -10.80 1.44
C THR A 140 -5.76 -9.92 2.12
N ILE A 141 -4.78 -9.40 1.37
CA ILE A 141 -3.83 -8.41 1.90
C ILE A 141 -4.55 -7.10 2.27
N GLY A 142 -5.45 -6.61 1.42
CA GLY A 142 -6.24 -5.42 1.70
C GLY A 142 -7.10 -5.59 2.95
N ARG A 143 -7.79 -6.74 3.07
CA ARG A 143 -8.57 -7.07 4.27
C ARG A 143 -7.72 -7.13 5.53
N LEU A 144 -6.59 -7.82 5.46
CA LEU A 144 -5.65 -7.96 6.57
C LEU A 144 -5.15 -6.60 7.04
N PHE A 145 -4.74 -5.72 6.13
CA PHE A 145 -4.27 -4.39 6.50
C PHE A 145 -5.39 -3.56 7.14
N CYS A 146 -6.61 -3.62 6.61
CA CYS A 146 -7.76 -2.97 7.24
C CYS A 146 -8.04 -3.50 8.65
N ASP A 147 -7.95 -4.81 8.88
CA ASP A 147 -8.10 -5.39 10.23
C ASP A 147 -6.99 -4.94 11.19
N ILE A 148 -5.75 -4.87 10.70
CA ILE A 148 -4.61 -4.40 11.49
C ILE A 148 -4.82 -2.94 11.90
N LEU A 149 -5.19 -2.06 10.97
CA LEU A 149 -5.49 -0.66 11.28
C LEU A 149 -6.65 -0.57 12.28
N LYS A 150 -7.75 -1.29 12.03
CA LYS A 150 -8.91 -1.31 12.93
C LYS A 150 -8.49 -1.69 14.35
N LYS A 151 -7.74 -2.78 14.50
CA LYS A 151 -7.26 -3.27 15.79
C LYS A 151 -6.33 -2.27 16.48
N PHE A 152 -5.38 -1.71 15.75
CA PHE A 152 -4.38 -0.81 16.32
C PHE A 152 -4.99 0.50 16.83
N PHE A 153 -5.94 1.07 16.09
CA PHE A 153 -6.60 2.34 16.43
C PHE A 153 -7.87 2.16 17.26
N GLU A 154 -8.22 0.93 17.66
CA GLU A 154 -9.47 0.61 18.36
C GLU A 154 -10.70 1.20 17.65
N ALA A 155 -10.70 1.10 16.33
CA ALA A 155 -11.77 1.59 15.46
C ALA A 155 -12.86 0.53 15.27
N ASP A 156 -14.03 0.95 14.80
CA ASP A 156 -15.14 0.06 14.45
C ASP A 156 -14.98 -0.52 13.03
N ALA A 157 -14.28 0.21 12.15
CA ALA A 157 -13.98 -0.21 10.79
C ALA A 157 -12.63 0.34 10.30
N GLY A 158 -11.96 -0.42 9.42
CA GLY A 158 -10.75 -0.01 8.72
C GLY A 158 -10.95 0.01 7.20
N LEU A 159 -10.57 1.11 6.55
CA LEU A 159 -10.69 1.29 5.09
C LEU A 159 -9.35 1.69 4.46
N ILE A 160 -9.02 1.09 3.32
CA ILE A 160 -7.83 1.44 2.53
C ILE A 160 -8.21 1.44 1.04
N THR A 161 -7.67 2.36 0.24
CA THR A 161 -7.88 2.32 -1.21
C THR A 161 -7.00 1.29 -1.88
N GLY A 162 -7.54 0.58 -2.87
CA GLY A 162 -6.81 -0.33 -3.74
C GLY A 162 -5.68 0.35 -4.51
N GLY A 163 -5.76 1.68 -4.70
CA GLY A 163 -4.69 2.51 -5.21
C GLY A 163 -3.40 2.43 -4.40
N LYS A 164 -3.50 2.25 -3.07
CA LYS A 164 -2.36 2.23 -2.14
C LYS A 164 -1.69 0.86 -1.98
N ILE A 165 -2.34 -0.22 -2.41
CA ILE A 165 -1.78 -1.59 -2.43
C ILE A 165 -1.14 -1.84 -3.81
N ARG A 166 0.15 -2.18 -3.84
CA ARG A 166 0.97 -2.03 -5.06
C ARG A 166 1.58 -3.32 -5.60
N ASN A 167 1.84 -4.33 -4.78
CA ASN A 167 2.76 -5.40 -5.16
C ASN A 167 2.15 -6.49 -6.04
N LYS A 168 0.81 -6.59 -6.11
CA LYS A 168 0.06 -7.51 -7.00
C LYS A 168 0.53 -8.97 -6.92
N SER A 169 0.86 -9.42 -5.72
CA SER A 169 1.60 -10.66 -5.49
C SER A 169 0.79 -11.64 -4.65
N ASP A 170 1.14 -12.92 -4.77
CA ASP A 170 0.70 -13.97 -3.86
C ASP A 170 1.83 -14.27 -2.87
N TYR A 171 1.46 -14.55 -1.63
CA TYR A 171 2.39 -14.71 -0.51
C TYR A 171 2.29 -16.12 0.12
N PRO A 172 2.62 -17.19 -0.62
CA PRO A 172 2.53 -18.56 -0.09
C PRO A 172 3.52 -18.82 1.05
N LYS A 173 4.60 -18.03 1.12
CA LYS A 173 5.65 -18.13 2.15
C LYS A 173 5.42 -17.19 3.34
N GLY A 174 4.26 -16.53 3.40
CA GLY A 174 4.00 -15.50 4.38
C GLY A 174 4.43 -14.11 3.90
N LEU A 175 4.31 -13.13 4.78
CA LEU A 175 4.57 -11.71 4.51
C LEU A 175 5.82 -11.26 5.27
N THR A 176 6.77 -10.64 4.58
CA THR A 176 7.99 -10.07 5.18
C THR A 176 7.89 -8.55 5.36
N VAL A 177 8.85 -7.95 6.07
CA VAL A 177 8.99 -6.49 6.16
C VAL A 177 9.15 -5.84 4.78
N THR A 178 9.95 -6.45 3.88
CA THR A 178 10.10 -5.95 2.51
C THR A 178 8.82 -6.05 1.71
N ASP A 179 8.02 -7.10 1.95
CA ASP A 179 6.72 -7.23 1.29
C ASP A 179 5.76 -6.12 1.72
N VAL A 180 5.69 -5.80 3.02
CA VAL A 180 4.88 -4.67 3.52
C VAL A 180 5.33 -3.35 2.89
N GLY A 181 6.65 -3.11 2.83
CA GLY A 181 7.20 -1.92 2.17
C GLY A 181 6.92 -1.87 0.66
N SER A 182 6.88 -3.03 0.00
CA SER A 182 6.54 -3.14 -1.43
C SER A 182 5.04 -2.93 -1.68
N GLU A 183 4.19 -3.36 -0.75
CA GLU A 183 2.75 -3.15 -0.82
C GLU A 183 2.34 -1.71 -0.55
N LEU A 184 2.97 -1.07 0.42
CA LEU A 184 2.68 0.28 0.89
C LEU A 184 3.90 1.21 0.68
N PRO A 185 4.38 1.43 -0.55
CA PRO A 185 5.67 2.08 -0.81
C PRO A 185 5.66 3.59 -0.63
N PHE A 186 4.47 4.20 -0.52
CA PHE A 186 4.33 5.65 -0.49
C PHE A 186 4.36 6.19 0.94
N ARG A 187 5.04 7.32 1.09
CA ARG A 187 5.16 8.06 2.37
C ARG A 187 4.01 9.03 2.63
N ASP A 188 2.96 8.98 1.81
CA ASP A 188 1.71 9.73 2.00
C ASP A 188 0.58 8.86 2.60
N ASN A 189 0.94 7.65 3.05
CA ASN A 189 0.05 6.65 3.64
C ASN A 189 -0.24 6.91 5.12
N PHE A 190 -0.40 8.18 5.52
CA PHE A 190 -0.69 8.53 6.91
C PHE A 190 -2.11 8.11 7.29
N THR A 191 -2.24 7.40 8.41
CA THR A 191 -3.53 6.94 8.95
C THR A 191 -4.20 8.02 9.78
N TYR A 192 -5.52 8.14 9.64
CA TYR A 192 -6.34 9.07 10.41
C TYR A 192 -7.70 8.44 10.69
N MET A 193 -8.26 8.75 11.86
CA MET A 193 -9.54 8.24 12.30
C MET A 193 -10.58 9.35 12.27
N VAL A 194 -11.76 9.04 11.74
CA VAL A 194 -12.91 9.95 11.70
C VAL A 194 -14.15 9.24 12.22
N THR A 195 -15.11 9.99 12.73
CA THR A 195 -16.45 9.47 12.97
C THR A 195 -17.27 9.57 11.69
N MET A 196 -17.98 8.51 11.34
CA MET A 196 -18.91 8.43 10.20
C MET A 196 -20.23 7.82 10.63
N THR A 197 -21.35 8.32 10.10
CA THR A 197 -22.64 7.62 10.28
C THR A 197 -22.67 6.33 9.46
N ALA A 198 -23.53 5.39 9.84
CA ALA A 198 -23.74 4.16 9.07
C ALA A 198 -24.13 4.45 7.62
N LYS A 199 -24.91 5.52 7.40
CA LYS A 199 -25.29 6.02 6.07
C LYS A 199 -24.10 6.56 5.29
N GLU A 200 -23.27 7.41 5.91
CA GLU A 200 -22.05 7.95 5.28
C GLU A 200 -21.11 6.80 4.84
N LEU A 201 -20.99 5.75 5.66
CA LEU A 201 -20.18 4.58 5.36
C LEU A 201 -20.77 3.74 4.22
N GLU A 202 -22.09 3.50 4.21
CA GLU A 202 -22.78 2.82 3.11
C GLU A 202 -22.61 3.57 1.78
N GLU A 203 -22.86 4.88 1.78
CA GLU A 203 -22.73 5.73 0.60
C GLU A 203 -21.30 5.72 0.06
N THR A 204 -20.31 5.76 0.96
CA THR A 204 -18.88 5.68 0.63
C THR A 204 -18.53 4.35 -0.05
N LEU A 205 -18.94 3.21 0.53
CA LEU A 205 -18.67 1.88 -0.03
C LEU A 205 -19.42 1.65 -1.35
N ALA A 206 -20.69 2.06 -1.44
CA ALA A 206 -21.47 1.98 -2.67
C ALA A 206 -20.88 2.81 -3.80
N PHE A 207 -20.34 3.99 -3.49
CA PHE A 207 -19.65 4.84 -4.45
C PHE A 207 -18.35 4.19 -4.94
N SER A 208 -17.51 3.73 -4.00
CA SER A 208 -16.26 3.00 -4.29
C SER A 208 -16.50 1.78 -5.20
N TRP A 209 -17.54 0.98 -4.90
CA TRP A 209 -17.89 -0.20 -5.68
C TRP A 209 -18.26 0.13 -7.13
N LYS A 210 -18.96 1.25 -7.35
CA LYS A 210 -19.28 1.74 -8.71
C LYS A 210 -18.04 2.21 -9.48
N GLN A 211 -17.00 2.66 -8.77
CA GLN A 211 -15.74 3.14 -9.37
C GLN A 211 -14.71 2.04 -9.68
N LYS A 212 -14.99 0.77 -9.37
CA LYS A 212 -14.03 -0.35 -9.41
C LYS A 212 -13.32 -0.65 -10.74
N LYS A 213 -13.57 0.07 -11.84
CA LYS A 213 -12.97 -0.17 -13.17
C LYS A 213 -11.49 0.25 -13.22
N GLY A 214 -10.63 -0.42 -12.44
CA GLY A 214 -9.18 -0.15 -12.37
C GLY A 214 -8.78 1.18 -11.70
N SER A 215 -9.76 1.96 -11.22
CA SER A 215 -9.49 3.20 -10.48
C SER A 215 -8.76 2.92 -9.16
N GLY A 216 -8.02 3.90 -8.65
CA GLY A 216 -7.44 3.81 -7.31
C GLY A 216 -8.50 3.74 -6.21
N GLY A 217 -9.73 4.23 -6.46
CA GLY A 217 -10.75 4.51 -5.45
C GLY A 217 -11.59 3.33 -4.96
N PHE A 218 -11.32 2.10 -5.41
CA PHE A 218 -11.95 0.93 -4.78
C PHE A 218 -11.46 0.77 -3.34
N LEU A 219 -12.39 0.67 -2.39
CA LEU A 219 -12.09 0.53 -0.98
C LEU A 219 -12.05 -0.94 -0.58
N GLN A 220 -10.91 -1.31 -0.01
CA GLN A 220 -10.76 -2.51 0.81
C GLN A 220 -11.32 -2.21 2.21
N TYR A 221 -11.94 -3.21 2.83
CA TYR A 221 -12.49 -3.12 4.19
C TYR A 221 -12.15 -4.35 5.04
N ASP A 222 -12.18 -4.18 6.36
CA ASP A 222 -11.84 -5.21 7.34
C ASP A 222 -12.89 -6.33 7.45
N ASN A 223 -12.61 -7.39 8.22
CA ASN A 223 -13.53 -8.54 8.37
C ASN A 223 -14.84 -8.21 9.13
N GLY A 224 -14.86 -7.13 9.92
CA GLY A 224 -16.04 -6.69 10.67
C GLY A 224 -17.07 -5.95 9.82
N VAL A 225 -16.74 -5.59 8.58
CA VAL A 225 -17.61 -4.91 7.62
C VAL A 225 -18.17 -5.91 6.62
N THR A 226 -19.50 -5.98 6.51
CA THR A 226 -20.18 -6.79 5.49
C THR A 226 -21.00 -5.90 4.56
N PHE A 227 -20.67 -5.93 3.27
CA PHE A 227 -21.30 -5.13 2.22
C PHE A 227 -21.94 -6.06 1.17
N ASP A 228 -23.25 -5.94 0.97
CA ASP A 228 -23.98 -6.62 -0.11
C ASP A 228 -23.71 -5.86 -1.42
N GLU A 229 -22.83 -6.42 -2.24
CA GLU A 229 -22.39 -5.85 -3.51
C GLU A 229 -23.49 -5.81 -4.58
N THR A 230 -24.55 -6.62 -4.42
CA THR A 230 -25.67 -6.68 -5.36
C THR A 230 -26.66 -5.56 -5.08
N LYS A 231 -26.96 -5.34 -3.79
CA LYS A 231 -27.87 -4.28 -3.34
C LYS A 231 -27.17 -2.96 -3.09
N LEU A 232 -25.84 -2.97 -3.05
CA LEU A 232 -24.99 -1.86 -2.61
C LEU A 232 -25.34 -1.38 -1.20
N GLN A 233 -25.50 -2.33 -0.28
CA GLN A 233 -25.95 -2.08 1.08
C GLN A 233 -24.94 -2.58 2.11
N LEU A 234 -24.64 -1.73 3.08
CA LEU A 234 -23.90 -2.10 4.27
C LEU A 234 -24.85 -2.85 5.21
N THR A 235 -24.45 -4.05 5.62
CA THR A 235 -25.27 -4.91 6.48
C THR A 235 -24.69 -5.07 7.88
N HIS A 236 -23.35 -5.05 8.00
CA HIS A 236 -22.66 -5.17 9.28
C HIS A 236 -21.47 -4.23 9.37
N VAL A 237 -21.21 -3.73 10.58
CA VAL A 237 -19.99 -3.01 10.98
C VAL A 237 -19.59 -3.53 12.36
N ALA A 238 -18.28 -3.68 12.62
CA ALA A 238 -17.77 -4.30 13.85
C ALA A 238 -18.42 -5.67 14.17
N ASN A 239 -18.76 -6.45 13.14
CA ASN A 239 -19.51 -7.72 13.24
C ASN A 239 -20.93 -7.60 13.80
N GLN A 240 -21.48 -6.39 13.93
CA GLN A 240 -22.85 -6.17 14.40
C GLN A 240 -23.76 -5.79 13.22
N PRO A 241 -24.98 -6.34 13.16
CA PRO A 241 -25.93 -5.99 12.11
C PRO A 241 -26.40 -4.54 12.27
N LEU A 242 -26.62 -3.85 11.15
CA LEU A 242 -27.12 -2.48 11.15
C LEU A 242 -28.65 -2.40 11.26
N ASP A 243 -29.11 -1.48 12.09
CA ASP A 243 -30.51 -1.06 12.16
C ASP A 243 -30.80 -0.03 11.05
N ARG A 244 -31.58 -0.45 10.05
CA ARG A 244 -31.88 0.38 8.87
C ARG A 244 -32.65 1.65 9.23
N GLU A 245 -33.38 1.68 10.34
CA GLU A 245 -34.12 2.87 10.80
C GLU A 245 -33.21 3.90 11.49
N LYS A 246 -31.99 3.51 11.88
CA LYS A 246 -31.03 4.36 12.61
C LYS A 246 -29.77 4.71 11.83
N MET A 247 -29.81 4.60 10.50
CA MET A 247 -28.62 4.79 9.65
C MET A 247 -27.99 6.18 9.77
N ASP A 248 -28.82 7.23 9.97
CA ASP A 248 -28.35 8.62 10.12
C ASP A 248 -27.83 8.95 11.53
N SER A 249 -28.17 8.15 12.56
CA SER A 249 -27.80 8.41 13.96
C SER A 249 -26.79 7.41 14.54
N THR A 250 -26.61 6.25 13.91
CA THR A 250 -25.60 5.26 14.29
C THR A 250 -24.25 5.71 13.75
N GLU A 251 -23.29 5.94 14.64
CA GLU A 251 -21.95 6.41 14.31
C GLU A 251 -20.88 5.34 14.56
N PHE A 252 -19.84 5.36 13.73
CA PHE A 252 -18.69 4.47 13.80
C PHE A 252 -17.39 5.27 13.72
N LYS A 253 -16.39 4.86 14.51
CA LYS A 253 -15.00 5.27 14.34
C LYS A 253 -14.42 4.50 13.17
N VAL A 254 -14.00 5.21 12.13
CA VAL A 254 -13.45 4.60 10.91
C VAL A 254 -12.03 5.11 10.72
N VAL A 255 -11.07 4.18 10.65
CA VAL A 255 -9.66 4.50 10.35
C VAL A 255 -9.37 4.30 8.87
N MET A 256 -8.66 5.26 8.27
CA MET A 256 -8.30 5.24 6.85
C MET A 256 -7.11 6.15 6.54
N PRO A 257 -6.55 6.13 5.32
CA PRO A 257 -5.56 7.12 4.91
C PRO A 257 -6.13 8.55 4.92
N ILE A 258 -5.43 9.53 5.49
CA ILE A 258 -5.90 10.92 5.51
C ILE A 258 -6.01 11.52 4.10
N SER A 259 -5.20 11.04 3.17
CA SER A 259 -5.17 11.56 1.79
C SER A 259 -6.50 11.37 1.06
N ILE A 260 -7.25 10.29 1.34
CA ILE A 260 -8.52 10.01 0.66
C ILE A 260 -9.67 10.86 1.21
N LEU A 261 -9.59 11.30 2.48
CA LEU A 261 -10.46 12.33 3.05
C LEU A 261 -10.23 13.69 2.39
N ASN A 262 -9.01 13.94 1.91
CA ASN A 262 -8.62 15.13 1.18
C ASN A 262 -8.90 15.07 -0.34
N GLY A 263 -9.59 14.01 -0.82
CA GLY A 263 -10.03 13.86 -2.20
C GLY A 263 -9.12 13.03 -3.11
N MET A 264 -8.06 12.42 -2.58
CA MET A 264 -7.27 11.43 -3.33
C MET A 264 -8.16 10.28 -3.79
N ASP A 265 -7.85 9.72 -4.96
CA ASP A 265 -8.60 8.62 -5.60
C ASP A 265 -10.08 8.94 -5.92
N GLY A 266 -10.53 10.18 -5.76
CA GLY A 266 -11.82 10.65 -6.27
C GLY A 266 -13.05 10.11 -5.54
N ILE A 267 -12.91 9.70 -4.28
CA ILE A 267 -14.00 9.18 -3.43
C ILE A 267 -14.82 10.35 -2.88
N SER A 268 -15.71 10.92 -3.69
CA SER A 268 -16.40 12.16 -3.36
C SER A 268 -17.21 12.14 -2.05
N PRO A 269 -17.83 11.02 -1.60
CA PRO A 269 -18.51 10.99 -0.30
C PRO A 269 -17.58 11.24 0.89
N LEU A 270 -16.27 11.03 0.76
CA LEU A 270 -15.30 11.28 1.84
C LEU A 270 -14.93 12.76 1.99
N ILE A 271 -15.15 13.59 0.96
CA ILE A 271 -14.73 15.00 0.97
C ILE A 271 -15.45 15.81 2.06
N PRO A 272 -16.80 15.75 2.21
CA PRO A 272 -17.49 16.43 3.30
C PRO A 272 -17.04 15.97 4.69
N ILE A 273 -16.73 14.67 4.85
CA ILE A 273 -16.23 14.10 6.11
C ILE A 273 -14.83 14.66 6.42
N GLY A 274 -13.95 14.74 5.42
CA GLY A 274 -12.64 15.36 5.55
C GLY A 274 -12.71 16.83 5.92
N GLN A 275 -13.67 17.58 5.36
CA GLN A 275 -13.92 18.99 5.69
C GLN A 275 -14.43 19.16 7.13
N ARG A 276 -15.43 18.36 7.56
CA ARG A 276 -15.95 18.34 8.94
C ARG A 276 -14.84 18.12 9.97
N ASN A 277 -13.87 17.27 9.63
CA ASN A 277 -12.74 16.90 10.49
C ASN A 277 -11.49 17.77 10.28
N LYS A 278 -11.55 18.83 9.46
CA LYS A 278 -10.42 19.75 9.16
C LYS A 278 -9.14 19.03 8.75
N THR A 279 -9.27 17.94 8.00
CA THR A 279 -8.15 17.03 7.65
C THR A 279 -7.04 17.66 6.81
N LYS A 280 -7.28 18.83 6.20
CA LYS A 280 -6.24 19.61 5.51
C LYS A 280 -5.32 20.38 6.45
N ASP A 281 -5.77 20.63 7.68
CA ASP A 281 -5.04 21.41 8.68
C ASP A 281 -4.27 20.50 9.66
N VAL A 282 -4.41 19.17 9.53
CA VAL A 282 -3.76 18.18 10.40
C VAL A 282 -2.27 18.07 10.05
N PRO A 283 -1.35 18.31 11.00
CA PRO A 283 0.08 18.07 10.80
C PRO A 283 0.37 16.58 10.61
N LEU A 284 1.03 16.23 9.50
CA LEU A 284 1.26 14.84 9.11
C LEU A 284 2.36 14.15 9.93
N ASP A 285 3.28 14.91 10.51
CA ASP A 285 4.38 14.43 11.35
C ASP A 285 3.92 13.80 12.67
N HIS A 286 2.68 14.08 13.08
CA HIS A 286 2.05 13.45 14.23
C HIS A 286 1.26 12.18 13.89
N LEU A 287 1.18 11.82 12.60
CA LEU A 287 0.44 10.65 12.14
C LEU A 287 1.39 9.50 11.84
N MET A 288 0.91 8.27 12.05
CA MET A 288 1.66 7.08 11.67
C MET A 288 1.39 6.70 10.21
N LEU A 289 2.41 6.15 9.56
CA LEU A 289 2.26 5.53 8.25
C LEU A 289 1.65 4.14 8.40
N MET A 290 0.80 3.75 7.44
CA MET A 290 0.18 2.41 7.44
C MET A 290 1.22 1.28 7.51
N GLN A 291 2.32 1.38 6.76
CA GLN A 291 3.38 0.37 6.77
C GLN A 291 4.03 0.22 8.16
N ASP A 292 4.15 1.31 8.92
CA ASP A 292 4.74 1.29 10.26
C ASP A 292 3.76 0.64 11.24
N VAL A 293 2.46 0.98 11.14
CA VAL A 293 1.39 0.34 11.92
C VAL A 293 1.33 -1.16 11.64
N VAL A 294 1.33 -1.55 10.36
CA VAL A 294 1.30 -2.96 9.95
C VAL A 294 2.51 -3.72 10.50
N THR A 295 3.70 -3.18 10.30
CA THR A 295 4.94 -3.79 10.81
C THR A 295 4.91 -3.92 12.33
N LYS A 296 4.60 -2.83 13.04
CA LYS A 296 4.54 -2.81 14.52
C LYS A 296 3.54 -3.84 15.05
N VAL A 297 2.32 -3.89 14.51
CA VAL A 297 1.29 -4.84 14.96
C VAL A 297 1.69 -6.29 14.71
N CYS A 298 2.29 -6.59 13.56
CA CYS A 298 2.74 -7.95 13.27
C CYS A 298 3.85 -8.40 14.22
N VAL A 299 4.85 -7.55 14.48
CA VAL A 299 5.93 -7.84 15.45
C VAL A 299 5.36 -8.05 16.84
N LEU A 300 4.49 -7.15 17.32
CA LEU A 300 3.84 -7.26 18.63
C LEU A 300 2.94 -8.51 18.73
N SER A 301 2.25 -8.88 17.65
CA SER A 301 1.42 -10.08 17.64
C SER A 301 2.25 -11.35 17.78
N GLN A 302 3.44 -11.41 17.15
CA GLN A 302 4.35 -12.54 17.34
C GLN A 302 4.87 -12.58 18.77
N TRP A 303 5.27 -11.44 19.34
CA TRP A 303 5.72 -11.34 20.72
C TRP A 303 4.66 -11.87 21.69
N ASN A 304 3.43 -11.38 21.56
CA ASN A 304 2.33 -11.78 22.43
C ASN A 304 1.99 -13.27 22.32
N SER A 305 2.22 -13.88 21.14
CA SER A 305 1.99 -15.31 20.93
C SER A 305 3.02 -16.22 21.60
N LEU A 306 4.14 -15.67 22.07
CA LEU A 306 5.16 -16.44 22.77
C LEU A 306 4.74 -16.84 24.19
N GLU A 307 3.84 -16.05 24.81
CA GLU A 307 3.39 -16.27 26.20
C GLU A 307 4.54 -16.50 27.18
N LEU A 308 5.66 -15.77 26.99
CA LEU A 308 6.86 -15.93 27.82
C LEU A 308 6.57 -15.68 29.29
N SER A 309 7.24 -16.46 30.13
CA SER A 309 7.08 -16.49 31.58
C SER A 309 8.43 -16.66 32.27
N CYS A 310 8.46 -16.54 33.60
CA CYS A 310 9.68 -16.80 34.37
C CYS A 310 10.23 -18.22 34.16
N LYS A 311 9.41 -19.20 33.75
CA LYS A 311 9.91 -20.56 33.46
C LYS A 311 10.80 -20.58 32.23
N ASP A 312 10.48 -19.76 31.24
CA ASP A 312 11.23 -19.65 30.00
C ASP A 312 12.60 -19.02 30.24
N PHE A 313 12.70 -18.10 31.21
CA PHE A 313 14.00 -17.56 31.66
C PHE A 313 14.93 -18.69 32.12
N HIS A 314 14.45 -19.53 33.04
CA HIS A 314 15.26 -20.64 33.57
C HIS A 314 15.55 -21.71 32.51
N ALA A 315 14.69 -21.86 31.51
CA ALA A 315 14.93 -22.79 30.40
C ALA A 315 15.96 -22.26 29.40
N ALA A 316 16.07 -20.93 29.27
CA ALA A 316 17.05 -20.27 28.43
C ALA A 316 18.43 -20.17 29.10
N ASP A 317 18.50 -19.93 30.42
CA ASP A 317 19.75 -19.92 31.21
C ASP A 317 20.35 -21.34 31.32
N LYS A 318 21.21 -21.71 30.36
CA LYS A 318 21.74 -23.07 30.26
C LYS A 318 22.90 -23.33 31.21
N ASN A 319 23.72 -22.31 31.44
CA ASN A 319 24.87 -22.41 32.32
C ASN A 319 24.49 -22.16 33.80
N ASN A 320 23.24 -21.78 34.06
CA ASN A 320 22.64 -21.52 35.36
C ASN A 320 23.38 -20.41 36.12
N ASP A 321 23.85 -19.39 35.39
CA ASP A 321 24.55 -18.22 35.92
C ASP A 321 23.60 -17.06 36.32
N LYS A 322 22.28 -17.29 36.17
CA LYS A 322 21.18 -16.35 36.41
C LYS A 322 21.12 -15.20 35.43
N LYS A 323 21.80 -15.33 34.29
CA LYS A 323 21.75 -14.40 33.16
C LYS A 323 21.48 -15.21 31.90
N ILE A 324 20.84 -14.59 30.92
CA ILE A 324 20.70 -15.20 29.60
C ILE A 324 21.62 -14.44 28.66
N GLN A 325 22.58 -15.13 28.05
CA GLN A 325 23.38 -14.57 26.96
C GLN A 325 22.59 -14.59 25.65
N ARG A 326 22.94 -13.68 24.72
CA ARG A 326 22.27 -13.57 23.41
C ARG A 326 22.15 -14.90 22.68
N HIS A 327 23.21 -15.70 22.67
CA HIS A 327 23.20 -16.99 21.98
C HIS A 327 22.28 -17.99 22.67
N GLU A 328 22.15 -17.95 24.01
CA GLU A 328 21.26 -18.82 24.79
C GLU A 328 19.80 -18.47 24.53
N PHE A 329 19.47 -17.18 24.52
CA PHE A 329 18.14 -16.71 24.17
C PHE A 329 17.74 -17.13 22.75
N ILE A 330 18.64 -16.92 21.76
CA ILE A 330 18.36 -17.31 20.38
C ILE A 330 18.17 -18.81 20.26
N GLU A 331 19.03 -19.62 20.87
CA GLU A 331 18.92 -21.07 20.81
C GLU A 331 17.62 -21.57 21.49
N TYR A 332 17.28 -20.97 22.64
CA TYR A 332 16.01 -21.22 23.32
C TYR A 332 14.83 -20.89 22.41
N MET A 333 14.79 -19.68 21.85
CA MET A 333 13.69 -19.20 21.01
C MET A 333 13.53 -20.03 19.74
N GLN A 334 14.62 -20.42 19.08
CA GLN A 334 14.58 -21.30 17.92
C GLN A 334 14.04 -22.69 18.26
N LYS A 335 14.32 -23.20 19.45
CA LYS A 335 13.86 -24.52 19.91
C LYS A 335 12.40 -24.51 20.39
N ALA A 336 12.04 -23.53 21.22
CA ALA A 336 10.72 -23.43 21.82
C ALA A 336 9.67 -22.82 20.87
N HIS A 337 10.10 -21.90 19.99
CA HIS A 337 9.24 -21.18 19.06
C HIS A 337 9.76 -21.25 17.61
N PRO A 338 9.85 -22.45 17.02
CA PRO A 338 10.48 -22.67 15.69
C PRO A 338 9.76 -21.96 14.53
N LYS A 339 8.56 -21.42 14.76
CA LYS A 339 7.79 -20.65 13.77
C LYS A 339 8.20 -19.16 13.73
N VAL A 340 8.93 -18.68 14.74
CA VAL A 340 9.41 -17.30 14.81
C VAL A 340 10.71 -17.20 14.02
N GLY A 341 10.74 -16.31 13.03
CA GLY A 341 11.94 -16.14 12.19
C GLY A 341 13.11 -15.54 12.96
N CYS A 342 14.35 -15.93 12.64
CA CYS A 342 15.56 -15.47 13.35
C CYS A 342 15.66 -13.95 13.49
N GLY A 343 15.32 -13.19 12.45
CA GLY A 343 15.37 -11.73 12.53
C GLY A 343 14.33 -11.11 13.48
N ILE A 344 13.19 -11.77 13.71
CA ILE A 344 12.24 -11.36 14.78
C ILE A 344 12.84 -11.66 16.15
N ILE A 345 13.52 -12.81 16.31
CA ILE A 345 14.19 -13.17 17.57
C ILE A 345 15.27 -12.12 17.91
N ASP A 346 16.01 -11.64 16.91
CA ASP A 346 17.00 -10.57 17.10
C ASP A 346 16.33 -9.26 17.56
N LEU A 347 15.21 -8.86 16.96
CA LEU A 347 14.44 -7.69 17.41
C LEU A 347 13.90 -7.87 18.83
N PHE A 348 13.51 -9.09 19.20
CA PHE A 348 13.05 -9.41 20.54
C PHE A 348 14.18 -9.35 21.57
N TRP A 349 15.36 -9.83 21.21
CA TRP A 349 16.56 -9.65 22.02
C TRP A 349 16.85 -8.17 22.27
N GLU A 350 16.90 -7.36 21.21
CA GLU A 350 17.15 -5.91 21.31
C GLU A 350 16.09 -5.19 22.15
N ALA A 351 14.83 -5.64 22.11
CA ALA A 351 13.76 -5.07 22.94
C ALA A 351 13.84 -5.49 24.42
N LEU A 352 14.40 -6.67 24.71
CA LEU A 352 14.62 -7.17 26.07
C LEU A 352 15.86 -6.54 26.71
N ASP A 353 16.98 -6.46 25.98
CA ASP A 353 18.30 -5.94 26.40
C ASP A 353 18.32 -4.41 26.29
N ASP A 354 17.40 -3.77 27.01
CA ASP A 354 17.11 -2.33 26.92
C ASP A 354 18.28 -1.50 27.44
N ASP A 355 19.05 -2.05 28.39
CA ASP A 355 20.26 -1.43 28.92
C ASP A 355 21.53 -1.69 28.08
N ASN A 356 21.40 -2.48 27.00
CA ASN A 356 22.50 -2.91 26.12
C ASN A 356 23.68 -3.55 26.89
N SER A 357 23.40 -4.23 28.00
CA SER A 357 24.42 -4.95 28.77
C SER A 357 24.91 -6.21 28.05
N GLY A 358 24.16 -6.71 27.06
CA GLY A 358 24.48 -7.93 26.32
C GLY A 358 24.07 -9.20 27.05
N THR A 359 23.36 -9.08 28.18
CA THR A 359 22.83 -10.20 28.97
C THR A 359 21.48 -9.84 29.57
N LEU A 360 20.53 -10.77 29.63
CA LEU A 360 19.24 -10.52 30.29
C LEU A 360 19.24 -11.06 31.71
N GLU A 361 18.97 -10.17 32.67
CA GLU A 361 18.69 -10.58 34.05
C GLU A 361 17.20 -10.83 34.27
N MET A 362 16.85 -11.62 35.29
CA MET A 362 15.46 -12.00 35.56
C MET A 362 14.53 -10.79 35.73
N GLU A 363 14.98 -9.74 36.41
CA GLU A 363 14.20 -8.53 36.62
C GLU A 363 13.90 -7.81 35.30
N GLU A 364 14.89 -7.70 34.42
CA GLU A 364 14.75 -7.10 33.10
C GLU A 364 13.80 -7.91 32.21
N PHE A 365 13.99 -9.23 32.17
CA PHE A 365 13.16 -10.15 31.41
C PHE A 365 11.69 -10.08 31.85
N VAL A 366 11.43 -10.16 33.16
CA VAL A 366 10.08 -10.10 33.73
C VAL A 366 9.43 -8.74 33.50
N ARG A 367 10.18 -7.64 33.62
CA ARG A 367 9.68 -6.28 33.40
C ARG A 367 9.13 -6.09 31.98
N LYS A 368 9.76 -6.69 30.97
CA LYS A 368 9.39 -6.52 29.55
C LYS A 368 8.29 -7.49 29.12
N ILE A 369 8.23 -8.71 29.65
CA ILE A 369 7.13 -9.66 29.36
C ILE A 369 5.86 -9.35 30.17
N GLY A 370 5.98 -8.73 31.36
CA GLY A 370 4.86 -8.41 32.25
C GLY A 370 4.15 -7.09 31.94
N ASN A 371 4.79 -6.18 31.21
CA ASN A 371 4.14 -5.00 30.66
C ASN A 371 3.43 -5.39 29.36
N SER A 372 2.09 -5.46 29.38
CA SER A 372 1.29 -5.52 28.15
C SER A 372 1.76 -4.40 27.19
N PRO A 373 2.01 -4.68 25.89
CA PRO A 373 2.51 -3.68 24.94
C PRO A 373 1.63 -2.44 24.78
N SER A 374 0.42 -2.42 25.36
CA SER A 374 -0.40 -1.21 25.49
C SER A 374 0.38 -0.03 26.09
N SER A 375 1.36 -0.26 26.97
CA SER A 375 2.24 0.81 27.51
C SER A 375 3.42 1.19 26.60
N MET A 376 3.72 0.40 25.55
CA MET A 376 4.70 0.74 24.50
C MET A 376 4.07 1.46 23.28
N ILE A 377 2.75 1.68 23.34
CA ILE A 377 1.98 2.41 22.31
C ILE A 377 1.72 3.87 22.75
N ALA A 378 1.97 4.21 24.01
CA ALA A 378 1.82 5.55 24.58
C ALA A 378 3.01 6.46 24.29
#